data_AF-A0A3L6EKE2-F1
#
_entry.id   AF-A0A3L6EKE2-F1
#
_cell.length_a   1.000
_cell.length_b   1.000
_cell.length_c   1.000
_cell.angle_alpha   90.00
_cell.angle_beta   90.00
_cell.angle_gamma   90.00
#
_symmetry.space_group_name_H-M   'P 1'
#
loop_
_entity.id
_entity.type
_entity.pdbx_description
1 polymer ?
#
loop_
_entity_poly.entity_id
_entity_poly.type
_entity_poly.pdbx_seq_one_letter_code
_entity_poly.pdbx_strand_id
1 'polypeptide(L)'
;MPQRSEAGTAGEGDEEQRLRAALCHLQAEAGVLERLVYKHRNQHRGAAYFQYLLKVRRDLKLLLGAGLAEVLNAVFPVLACRKPANTILVPNKQSKKKPVANHSHHQRLLGVARLLSQMSEPVMKAAIQITFLLARSFFVDLCTAVLSLLARVRVLIQQMLLDVVSIYNKVTDLTERKQAVKISISGVQAFREYYPSMNDACTVLECVWIKDKFVLHEKVKYISQENQVENQKCCGPESTVQYETIALISEG
;
A
#
# COMPACT_ATOMS: atom_id res chain seq x y z
N MET A 1 -39.72 5.03 11.12
CA MET A 1 -38.48 5.80 11.31
C MET A 1 -37.37 4.83 11.69
N PRO A 2 -36.53 4.34 10.77
CA PRO A 2 -35.38 3.54 11.18
C PRO A 2 -34.16 4.45 11.36
N GLN A 3 -33.60 4.41 12.57
CA GLN A 3 -32.30 4.99 12.91
C GLN A 3 -31.22 4.34 12.05
N ARG A 4 -30.44 5.19 11.37
CA ARG A 4 -29.27 4.82 10.58
C ARG A 4 -28.08 4.72 11.53
N SER A 5 -27.50 3.53 11.65
CA SER A 5 -26.34 3.25 12.50
C SER A 5 -25.12 4.07 12.04
N GLU A 6 -24.66 5.01 12.87
CA GLU A 6 -23.45 5.83 12.66
C GLU A 6 -22.16 5.15 13.16
N ALA A 7 -22.13 3.83 13.27
CA ALA A 7 -20.98 3.11 13.85
C ALA A 7 -19.81 2.85 12.85
N GLY A 8 -19.97 3.19 11.57
CA GLY A 8 -19.01 2.80 10.52
C GLY A 8 -17.84 3.76 10.25
N THR A 9 -17.91 5.02 10.70
CA THR A 9 -16.95 6.06 10.29
C THR A 9 -15.79 6.30 11.25
N ALA A 10 -15.89 5.83 12.50
CA ALA A 10 -14.86 6.10 13.52
C ALA A 10 -13.58 5.27 13.33
N GLY A 11 -13.68 4.04 12.79
CA GLY A 11 -12.54 3.13 12.64
C GLY A 11 -11.65 3.39 11.42
N GLU A 12 -12.22 3.88 10.31
CA GLU A 12 -11.45 4.09 9.07
C GLU A 12 -10.54 5.33 9.13
N GLY A 13 -10.98 6.38 9.83
CA GLY A 13 -10.17 7.58 10.03
C GLY A 13 -8.96 7.34 10.94
N ASP A 14 -9.06 6.41 11.89
CA ASP A 14 -7.98 6.06 12.82
C ASP A 14 -6.84 5.30 12.11
N GLU A 15 -7.18 4.31 11.28
CA GLU A 15 -6.17 3.56 10.52
C GLU A 15 -5.38 4.46 9.54
N GLU A 16 -6.08 5.41 8.89
CA GLU A 16 -5.47 6.38 7.99
C GLU A 16 -4.46 7.29 8.72
N GLN A 17 -4.86 7.83 9.87
CA GLN A 17 -4.00 8.68 10.69
C GLN A 17 -2.83 7.90 11.24
N ARG A 18 -3.06 6.68 11.74
CA ARG A 18 -2.02 5.78 12.25
C ARG A 18 -0.95 5.48 11.20
N LEU A 19 -1.35 5.09 9.99
CA LEU A 19 -0.39 4.76 8.94
C LEU A 19 0.37 6.01 8.44
N ARG A 20 -0.29 7.18 8.37
CA ARG A 20 0.40 8.44 8.04
C ARG A 20 1.41 8.83 9.12
N ALA A 21 1.04 8.73 10.39
CA ALA A 21 1.94 9.00 11.50
C ALA A 21 3.15 8.05 11.47
N ALA A 22 2.92 6.74 11.26
CA ALA A 22 3.98 5.76 11.11
C ALA A 22 4.93 6.09 9.95
N LEU A 23 4.41 6.54 8.81
CA LEU A 23 5.23 6.99 7.68
C LEU A 23 6.09 8.23 8.03
N CYS A 24 5.53 9.21 8.73
CA CYS A 24 6.27 10.39 9.21
C CYS A 24 7.38 10.01 10.19
N HIS A 25 7.09 9.12 11.15
CA HIS A 25 8.09 8.60 12.08
C HIS A 25 9.20 7.82 11.34
N LEU A 26 8.84 7.01 10.35
CA LEU A 26 9.81 6.27 9.55
C LEU A 26 10.73 7.20 8.75
N GLN A 27 10.19 8.30 8.20
CA GLN A 27 10.99 9.33 7.54
C GLN A 27 11.99 9.99 8.49
N ALA A 28 11.57 10.29 9.72
CA ALA A 28 12.44 10.86 10.74
C ALA A 28 13.59 9.91 11.10
N GLU A 29 13.29 8.63 11.38
CA GLU A 29 14.30 7.61 11.69
C GLU A 29 15.24 7.34 10.50
N ALA A 30 14.72 7.33 9.27
CA ALA A 30 15.54 7.21 8.07
C ALA A 30 16.52 8.39 7.93
N GLY A 31 16.08 9.60 8.26
CA GLY A 31 16.94 10.79 8.31
C GLY A 31 18.03 10.70 9.38
N VAL A 32 17.71 10.16 10.56
CA VAL A 32 18.70 9.89 11.62
C VAL A 32 19.72 8.85 11.14
N LEU A 33 19.27 7.75 10.52
CA LEU A 33 20.15 6.73 9.97
C LEU A 33 21.08 7.28 8.90
N GLU A 34 20.59 8.13 8.00
CA GLU A 34 21.40 8.73 6.95
C GLU A 34 22.54 9.56 7.54
N ARG A 35 22.25 10.41 8.54
CA ARG A 35 23.27 11.22 9.22
C ARG A 35 24.30 10.36 9.94
N LEU A 36 23.86 9.30 10.61
CA LEU A 36 24.73 8.37 11.31
C LEU A 36 25.66 7.64 10.34
N VAL A 37 25.10 7.07 9.27
CA VAL A 37 25.87 6.39 8.23
C VAL A 37 26.85 7.34 7.57
N TYR A 38 26.46 8.59 7.29
CA TYR A 38 27.35 9.60 6.71
C TYR A 38 28.55 9.87 7.63
N LYS A 39 28.31 10.14 8.92
CA LYS A 39 29.35 10.44 9.92
C LYS A 39 30.37 9.30 10.07
N HIS A 40 29.92 8.05 10.02
CA HIS A 40 30.75 6.88 10.29
C HIS A 40 31.28 6.17 9.04
N ARG A 41 31.01 6.70 7.84
CA ARG A 41 31.30 6.05 6.55
C ARG A 41 32.77 5.72 6.34
N ASN A 42 33.66 6.68 6.60
CA ASN A 42 35.07 6.54 6.24
C ASN A 42 35.83 5.65 7.25
N GLN A 43 35.36 5.57 8.49
CA GLN A 43 35.99 4.79 9.57
C GLN A 43 35.62 3.32 9.51
N HIS A 44 34.40 2.99 9.06
CA HIS A 44 33.85 1.64 9.19
C HIS A 44 33.36 1.03 7.88
N ARG A 45 33.80 1.57 6.74
CA ARG A 45 33.34 1.12 5.40
C ARG A 45 33.44 -0.39 5.20
N GLY A 46 34.52 -1.02 5.66
CA GLY A 46 34.75 -2.46 5.51
C GLY A 46 34.10 -3.33 6.58
N ALA A 47 33.50 -2.75 7.63
CA ALA A 47 32.99 -3.50 8.76
C ALA A 47 31.65 -4.18 8.43
N ALA A 48 31.48 -5.44 8.85
CA ALA A 48 30.28 -6.24 8.57
C ALA A 48 28.99 -5.57 9.07
N TYR A 49 29.01 -5.03 10.29
CA TYR A 49 27.86 -4.29 10.85
C TYR A 49 27.46 -3.11 9.96
N PHE A 50 28.44 -2.40 9.40
CA PHE A 50 28.21 -1.20 8.61
C PHE A 50 27.61 -1.55 7.25
N GLN A 51 27.97 -2.70 6.67
CA GLN A 51 27.35 -3.21 5.45
C GLN A 51 25.86 -3.53 5.64
N TYR A 52 25.47 -4.08 6.80
CA TYR A 52 24.05 -4.28 7.11
C TYR A 52 23.31 -2.96 7.35
N LEU A 53 23.93 -1.97 8.01
CA LEU A 53 23.34 -0.62 8.12
C LEU A 53 23.14 0.05 6.75
N LEU A 54 24.11 -0.10 5.84
CA LEU A 54 23.98 0.36 4.46
C LEU A 54 22.87 -0.36 3.70
N LYS A 55 22.60 -1.63 4.01
CA LYS A 55 21.45 -2.36 3.47
C LYS A 55 20.13 -1.80 4.01
N VAL A 56 19.98 -1.67 5.33
CA VAL A 56 18.78 -1.07 5.96
C VAL A 56 18.50 0.32 5.39
N ARG A 57 19.53 1.14 5.21
CA ARG A 57 19.42 2.48 4.59
C ARG A 57 18.90 2.42 3.16
N ARG A 58 19.39 1.48 2.34
CA ARG A 58 18.92 1.30 0.95
C ARG A 58 17.46 0.89 0.92
N ASP A 59 17.09 -0.05 1.78
CA ASP A 59 15.71 -0.55 1.84
C ASP A 59 14.74 0.55 2.32
N LEU A 60 15.14 1.37 3.30
CA LEU A 60 14.36 2.54 3.73
C LEU A 60 14.21 3.57 2.60
N LYS A 61 15.27 3.85 1.84
CA LYS A 61 15.18 4.74 0.67
C LYS A 61 14.23 4.20 -0.39
N LEU A 62 14.28 2.89 -0.64
CA LEU A 62 13.38 2.23 -1.59
C LEU A 62 11.92 2.33 -1.15
N LEU A 63 11.65 2.07 0.13
CA LEU A 63 10.31 2.15 0.72
C LEU A 63 9.76 3.59 0.68
N LEU A 64 10.56 4.59 1.08
CA LEU A 64 10.16 6.00 1.02
C LEU A 64 9.99 6.47 -0.43
N GLY A 65 10.79 5.95 -1.36
CA GLY A 65 10.68 6.18 -2.79
C GLY A 65 9.48 5.50 -3.47
N ALA A 66 8.84 4.52 -2.82
CA ALA A 66 7.65 3.84 -3.35
C ALA A 66 6.41 4.75 -3.37
N GLY A 67 6.48 5.92 -2.73
CA GLY A 67 5.43 6.95 -2.74
C GLY A 67 4.16 6.52 -2.02
N LEU A 68 4.30 5.85 -0.87
CA LEU A 68 3.16 5.39 -0.07
C LEU A 68 2.16 6.52 0.22
N ALA A 69 2.63 7.73 0.51
CA ALA A 69 1.75 8.89 0.74
C ALA A 69 0.79 9.17 -0.44
N GLU A 70 1.26 9.05 -1.68
CA GLU A 70 0.41 9.22 -2.87
C GLU A 70 -0.62 8.09 -2.97
N VAL A 71 -0.20 6.85 -2.67
CA VAL A 71 -1.08 5.68 -2.63
C VAL A 71 -2.18 5.87 -1.60
N LEU A 72 -1.85 6.32 -0.38
CA LEU A 72 -2.83 6.57 0.67
C LEU A 72 -3.85 7.65 0.25
N ASN A 73 -3.38 8.73 -0.39
CA ASN A 73 -4.26 9.79 -0.89
C ASN A 73 -5.22 9.34 -2.00
N ALA A 74 -4.87 8.29 -2.75
CA ALA A 74 -5.76 7.68 -3.73
C ALA A 74 -6.70 6.63 -3.11
N VAL A 75 -6.19 5.83 -2.15
CA VAL A 75 -6.88 4.67 -1.57
C VAL A 75 -7.93 5.07 -0.53
N PHE A 76 -7.62 5.95 0.42
CA PHE A 76 -8.56 6.26 1.51
C PHE A 76 -9.87 6.93 1.05
N PRO A 77 -9.88 7.80 0.02
CA PRO A 77 -11.15 8.29 -0.53
C PRO A 77 -12.02 7.18 -1.15
N VAL A 78 -11.40 6.11 -1.67
CA VAL A 78 -12.13 4.94 -2.20
C VAL A 78 -12.68 4.10 -1.05
N LEU A 79 -11.88 3.87 0.00
CA LEU A 79 -12.33 3.17 1.20
C LEU A 79 -13.52 3.88 1.87
N ALA A 80 -13.46 5.21 1.97
CA ALA A 80 -14.54 6.04 2.49
C ALA A 80 -15.75 6.19 1.54
N CYS A 81 -15.82 5.42 0.44
CA CYS A 81 -16.86 5.48 -0.59
C CYS A 81 -17.07 6.86 -1.24
N ARG A 82 -16.08 7.76 -1.15
CA ARG A 82 -16.13 9.12 -1.74
C ARG A 82 -15.71 9.13 -3.21
N LYS A 83 -14.94 8.13 -3.64
CA LYS A 83 -14.47 7.96 -5.02
C LYS A 83 -14.71 6.52 -5.51
N PRO A 84 -14.93 6.31 -6.82
CA PRO A 84 -15.11 4.98 -7.38
C PRO A 84 -13.81 4.15 -7.33
N ALA A 85 -13.92 2.82 -7.14
CA ALA A 85 -12.73 1.96 -7.05
C ALA A 85 -11.91 1.88 -8.35
N ASN A 86 -12.46 2.23 -9.51
CA ASN A 86 -11.67 2.27 -10.74
C ASN A 86 -10.49 3.27 -10.66
N THR A 87 -10.57 4.29 -9.81
CA THR A 87 -9.51 5.31 -9.68
C THR A 87 -8.19 4.75 -9.14
N ILE A 88 -8.22 3.69 -8.34
CA ILE A 88 -7.02 3.06 -7.78
C ILE A 88 -6.43 1.97 -8.68
N LEU A 89 -7.23 1.45 -9.62
CA LEU A 89 -6.86 0.39 -10.57
C LEU A 89 -6.19 0.94 -11.83
N VAL A 90 -6.53 2.16 -12.24
CA VAL A 90 -5.94 2.78 -13.43
C VAL A 90 -4.54 3.34 -13.09
N PRO A 91 -3.51 3.02 -13.88
CA PRO A 91 -2.19 3.64 -13.75
C PRO A 91 -2.28 5.16 -13.88
N ASN A 92 -1.68 5.89 -12.95
CA ASN A 92 -1.66 7.34 -13.02
C ASN A 92 -0.83 7.79 -14.25
N LYS A 93 -1.46 8.46 -15.23
CA LYS A 93 -0.77 9.02 -16.41
C LYS A 93 0.08 10.25 -16.09
N GLN A 94 0.07 10.74 -14.85
CA GLN A 94 0.81 11.93 -14.45
C GLN A 94 2.29 11.62 -14.17
N SER A 95 3.12 11.67 -15.21
CA SER A 95 4.28 12.56 -15.31
C SER A 95 5.36 11.99 -16.23
N LYS A 96 5.65 12.71 -17.33
CA LYS A 96 6.79 12.46 -18.22
C LYS A 96 8.17 12.69 -17.56
N LYS A 97 8.27 12.74 -16.22
CA LYS A 97 9.48 13.20 -15.51
C LYS A 97 10.12 12.20 -14.54
N LYS A 98 9.48 11.08 -14.18
CA LYS A 98 10.14 10.04 -13.37
C LYS A 98 9.72 8.62 -13.80
N PRO A 99 10.64 7.66 -13.87
CA PRO A 99 10.35 6.28 -14.25
C PRO A 99 9.83 5.50 -13.03
N VAL A 100 8.85 6.05 -12.30
CA VAL A 100 8.09 5.22 -11.36
C VAL A 100 7.14 4.45 -12.25
N ALA A 101 7.44 3.17 -12.45
CA ALA A 101 6.73 2.28 -13.37
C ALA A 101 5.20 2.46 -13.27
N ASN A 102 4.53 2.33 -14.42
CA ASN A 102 3.09 2.56 -14.65
C ASN A 102 2.19 1.56 -13.88
N HIS A 103 2.41 1.38 -12.59
CA HIS A 103 1.67 0.50 -11.71
C HIS A 103 0.48 1.25 -11.12
N SER A 104 -0.63 0.53 -10.96
CA SER A 104 -1.80 1.03 -10.25
C SER A 104 -1.47 1.30 -8.78
N HIS A 105 -2.29 2.12 -8.12
CA HIS A 105 -2.12 2.37 -6.67
C HIS A 105 -2.27 1.06 -5.88
N HIS A 106 -3.12 0.15 -6.34
CA HIS A 106 -3.28 -1.18 -5.77
C HIS A 106 -2.01 -2.05 -5.88
N GLN A 107 -1.39 -2.12 -7.06
CA GLN A 107 -0.12 -2.85 -7.26
C GLN A 107 1.03 -2.25 -6.45
N ARG A 108 1.09 -0.91 -6.33
CA ARG A 108 2.07 -0.23 -5.48
C ARG A 108 1.92 -0.60 -4.01
N LEU A 109 0.68 -0.71 -3.52
CA LEU A 109 0.38 -1.13 -2.15
C LEU A 109 0.88 -2.55 -1.87
N LEU A 110 0.67 -3.49 -2.82
CA LEU A 110 1.23 -4.84 -2.76
C LEU A 110 2.77 -4.81 -2.72
N GLY A 111 3.40 -4.00 -3.57
CA GLY A 111 4.84 -3.80 -3.57
C GLY A 111 5.38 -3.30 -2.22
N VAL A 112 4.68 -2.34 -1.60
CA VAL A 112 5.02 -1.84 -0.25
C VAL A 112 4.91 -2.95 0.80
N ALA A 113 3.86 -3.77 0.77
CA ALA A 113 3.72 -4.91 1.69
C ALA A 113 4.90 -5.89 1.58
N ARG A 114 5.28 -6.25 0.34
CA ARG A 114 6.42 -7.13 0.07
C ARG A 114 7.74 -6.55 0.57
N LEU A 115 7.98 -5.25 0.34
CA LEU A 115 9.17 -4.57 0.83
C LEU A 115 9.24 -4.57 2.36
N LEU A 116 8.15 -4.17 3.03
CA LEU A 116 8.07 -4.14 4.49
C LEU A 116 8.38 -5.52 5.11
N SER A 117 7.82 -6.59 4.53
CA SER A 117 8.09 -7.97 4.95
C SER A 117 9.58 -8.33 4.86
N GLN A 118 10.24 -7.98 3.75
CA GLN A 118 11.66 -8.30 3.50
C GLN A 118 12.63 -7.51 4.38
N MET A 119 12.24 -6.32 4.86
CA MET A 119 13.11 -5.43 5.62
C MET A 119 13.40 -5.89 7.06
N SER A 120 12.58 -6.79 7.60
CA SER A 120 12.77 -7.34 8.95
C SER A 120 14.14 -8.03 9.12
N GLU A 121 14.55 -8.81 8.12
CA GLU A 121 15.77 -9.60 8.13
C GLU A 121 17.07 -8.76 8.16
N PRO A 122 17.28 -7.77 7.26
CA PRO A 122 18.47 -6.92 7.32
C PRO A 122 18.54 -6.06 8.59
N VAL A 123 17.40 -5.62 9.14
CA VAL A 123 17.36 -4.90 10.42
C VAL A 123 17.87 -5.79 11.56
N MET A 124 17.42 -7.05 11.60
CA MET A 124 17.88 -8.02 12.60
C MET A 124 19.36 -8.36 12.46
N LYS A 125 19.85 -8.58 11.23
CA LYS A 125 21.27 -8.83 10.99
C LYS A 125 22.14 -7.64 11.41
N ALA A 126 21.70 -6.41 11.15
CA ALA A 126 22.39 -5.23 11.63
C ALA A 126 22.42 -5.19 13.17
N ALA A 127 21.29 -5.45 13.83
CA ALA A 127 21.20 -5.44 15.28
C ALA A 127 22.13 -6.48 15.92
N ILE A 128 22.16 -7.71 15.42
CA ILE A 128 23.04 -8.79 15.92
C ILE A 128 24.51 -8.37 15.84
N GLN A 129 24.94 -7.79 14.70
CA GLN A 129 26.33 -7.37 14.51
C GLN A 129 26.71 -6.21 15.44
N ILE A 130 25.79 -5.26 15.67
CA ILE A 130 26.01 -4.16 16.62
C ILE A 130 26.05 -4.69 18.06
N THR A 131 25.17 -5.62 18.43
CA THR A 131 25.18 -6.25 19.75
C THR A 131 26.51 -6.96 20.02
N PHE A 132 27.10 -7.61 19.02
CA PHE A 132 28.42 -8.22 19.16
C PHE A 132 29.52 -7.19 19.44
N LEU A 133 29.47 -6.01 18.79
CA LEU A 133 30.39 -4.91 19.08
C LEU A 133 30.19 -4.36 20.49
N LEU A 134 28.94 -4.19 20.90
CA LEU A 134 28.58 -3.72 22.23
C LEU A 134 29.04 -4.71 23.31
N ALA A 135 28.89 -6.02 23.10
CA ALA A 135 29.35 -7.06 24.01
C ALA A 135 30.87 -7.02 24.21
N ARG A 136 31.62 -6.53 23.23
CA ARG A 136 33.07 -6.28 23.32
C ARG A 136 33.42 -4.90 23.87
N SER A 137 32.41 -4.14 24.33
CA SER A 137 32.53 -2.75 24.80
C SER A 137 33.14 -1.80 23.77
N PHE A 138 32.99 -2.09 22.48
CA PHE A 138 33.47 -1.22 21.41
C PHE A 138 32.42 -0.18 21.06
N PHE A 139 32.86 1.09 21.01
CA PHE A 139 32.03 2.22 20.58
C PHE A 139 30.64 2.23 21.24
N VAL A 140 30.60 2.09 22.57
CA VAL A 140 29.35 1.87 23.35
C VAL A 140 28.26 2.89 23.00
N ASP A 141 28.61 4.18 22.91
CA ASP A 141 27.67 5.25 22.54
C ASP A 141 27.08 5.08 21.14
N LEU A 142 27.92 4.69 20.17
CA LEU A 142 27.47 4.42 18.80
C LEU A 142 26.58 3.19 18.77
N CYS A 143 26.98 2.10 19.45
CA CYS A 143 26.24 0.86 19.45
C CYS A 143 24.85 1.02 20.09
N THR A 144 24.76 1.71 21.22
CA THR A 144 23.48 2.00 21.89
C THR A 144 22.59 2.89 21.04
N ALA A 145 23.14 3.95 20.42
CA ALA A 145 22.40 4.81 19.50
C ALA A 145 21.85 4.01 18.30
N VAL A 146 22.67 3.17 17.66
CA VAL A 146 22.27 2.35 16.52
C VAL A 146 21.24 1.29 16.92
N LEU A 147 21.39 0.60 18.04
CA LEU A 147 20.41 -0.38 18.51
C LEU A 147 19.06 0.28 18.79
N SER A 148 19.06 1.46 19.43
CA SER A 148 17.82 2.20 19.69
C SER A 148 17.10 2.57 18.38
N LEU A 149 17.86 2.99 17.36
CA LEU A 149 17.37 3.35 16.04
C LEU A 149 16.81 2.13 15.30
N LEU A 150 17.55 1.01 15.28
CA LEU A 150 17.11 -0.23 14.63
C LEU A 150 15.86 -0.80 15.30
N ALA A 151 15.74 -0.69 16.62
CA ALA A 151 14.54 -1.11 17.34
C ALA A 151 13.31 -0.29 16.92
N ARG A 152 13.41 1.05 16.89
CA ARG A 152 12.31 1.92 16.41
C ARG A 152 11.95 1.63 14.96
N VAL A 153 12.95 1.49 14.08
CA VAL A 153 12.74 1.12 12.67
C VAL A 153 12.03 -0.23 12.54
N ARG A 154 12.42 -1.24 13.32
CA ARG A 154 11.79 -2.57 13.30
C ARG A 154 10.30 -2.48 13.65
N VAL A 155 9.96 -1.78 14.74
CA VAL A 155 8.58 -1.63 15.20
C VAL A 155 7.74 -0.93 14.13
N LEU A 156 8.26 0.18 13.57
CA LEU A 156 7.57 0.91 12.51
C LEU A 156 7.32 0.05 11.27
N ILE A 157 8.32 -0.69 10.80
CA ILE A 157 8.18 -1.56 9.62
C ILE A 157 7.14 -2.66 9.87
N GLN A 158 7.16 -3.30 11.04
CA GLN A 158 6.21 -4.37 11.37
C GLN A 158 4.79 -3.85 11.56
N GLN A 159 4.62 -2.70 12.21
CA GLN A 159 3.31 -2.06 12.36
C GLN A 159 2.74 -1.64 11.00
N MET A 160 3.56 -0.97 10.17
CA MET A 160 3.16 -0.57 8.83
C MET A 160 2.81 -1.76 7.94
N LEU A 161 3.49 -2.91 8.10
CA LEU A 161 3.17 -4.12 7.34
C LEU A 161 1.74 -4.59 7.62
N LEU A 162 1.36 -4.66 8.91
CA LEU A 162 0.01 -5.06 9.31
C LEU A 162 -1.05 -4.07 8.78
N ASP A 163 -0.80 -2.78 8.93
CA ASP A 163 -1.71 -1.73 8.47
C ASP A 163 -1.88 -1.77 6.94
N VAL A 164 -0.78 -1.93 6.19
CA VAL A 164 -0.80 -2.03 4.73
C VAL A 164 -1.54 -3.29 4.26
N VAL A 165 -1.35 -4.44 4.92
CA VAL A 165 -2.07 -5.69 4.58
C VAL A 165 -3.57 -5.56 4.85
N SER A 166 -3.95 -4.96 5.98
CA SER A 166 -5.35 -4.66 6.29
C SER A 166 -5.99 -3.79 5.20
N ILE A 167 -5.35 -2.66 4.87
CA ILE A 167 -5.83 -1.72 3.85
C ILE A 167 -5.90 -2.40 2.49
N TYR A 168 -4.88 -3.17 2.13
CA TYR A 168 -4.84 -3.88 0.85
C TYR A 168 -6.03 -4.82 0.72
N ASN A 169 -6.30 -5.66 1.73
CA ASN A 169 -7.43 -6.58 1.69
C ASN A 169 -8.78 -5.86 1.61
N LYS A 170 -8.96 -4.76 2.37
CA LYS A 170 -10.18 -3.92 2.26
C LYS A 170 -10.37 -3.35 0.86
N VAL A 171 -9.28 -2.88 0.25
CA VAL A 171 -9.29 -2.38 -1.14
C VAL A 171 -9.64 -3.49 -2.12
N THR A 172 -9.04 -4.68 -1.97
CA THR A 172 -9.31 -5.85 -2.81
C THR A 172 -10.80 -6.22 -2.73
N ASP A 173 -11.36 -6.31 -1.52
CA ASP A 173 -12.78 -6.63 -1.32
C ASP A 173 -13.71 -5.60 -1.99
N LEU A 174 -13.37 -4.30 -1.95
CA LEU A 174 -14.13 -3.27 -2.65
C LEU A 174 -14.04 -3.39 -4.17
N THR A 175 -12.90 -3.84 -4.69
CA THR A 175 -12.71 -4.03 -6.13
C THR A 175 -13.41 -5.29 -6.66
N GLU A 176 -13.61 -6.31 -5.83
CA GLU A 176 -14.36 -7.52 -6.20
C GLU A 176 -15.88 -7.32 -6.21
N ARG A 177 -16.40 -6.44 -5.36
CA ARG A 177 -17.85 -6.22 -5.22
C ARG A 177 -18.41 -5.37 -6.36
N LYS A 178 -19.66 -5.65 -6.74
CA LYS A 178 -20.47 -4.82 -7.64
C LYS A 178 -20.58 -3.41 -7.06
N GLN A 179 -20.21 -2.39 -7.84
CA GLN A 179 -20.29 -1.00 -7.42
C GLN A 179 -21.39 -0.28 -8.20
N ALA A 180 -22.08 0.66 -7.54
CA ALA A 180 -23.03 1.57 -8.18
C ALA A 180 -22.51 3.00 -8.06
N VAL A 181 -22.32 3.68 -9.19
CA VAL A 181 -21.92 5.09 -9.21
C VAL A 181 -23.09 5.95 -9.64
N LYS A 182 -23.34 6.99 -8.85
CA LYS A 182 -24.32 8.03 -9.15
C LYS A 182 -23.72 9.03 -10.13
N ILE A 183 -24.36 9.17 -11.27
CA ILE A 183 -24.01 10.12 -12.33
C ILE A 183 -25.11 11.18 -12.34
N SER A 184 -24.76 12.44 -12.08
CA SER A 184 -25.70 13.56 -12.22
C SER A 184 -25.27 14.43 -13.39
N ILE A 185 -26.10 14.51 -14.43
CA ILE A 185 -25.88 15.39 -15.59
C ILE A 185 -27.09 16.31 -15.70
N SER A 186 -26.86 17.62 -15.63
CA SER A 186 -27.88 18.66 -15.85
C SER A 186 -29.20 18.44 -15.08
N GLY A 187 -29.10 17.99 -13.82
CA GLY A 187 -30.25 17.74 -12.95
C GLY A 187 -30.83 16.32 -12.99
N VAL A 188 -30.50 15.51 -14.01
CA VAL A 188 -30.90 14.11 -14.12
C VAL A 188 -29.91 13.22 -13.37
N GLN A 189 -30.40 12.37 -12.47
CA GLN A 189 -29.60 11.41 -11.70
C GLN A 189 -29.76 10.01 -12.30
N ALA A 190 -28.67 9.39 -12.74
CA ALA A 190 -28.62 8.02 -13.19
C ALA A 190 -27.65 7.22 -12.30
N PHE A 191 -27.99 5.95 -12.02
CA PHE A 191 -27.09 5.05 -11.31
C PHE A 191 -26.54 4.04 -12.30
N ARG A 192 -25.21 3.96 -12.42
CA ARG A 192 -24.53 2.98 -13.25
C ARG A 192 -23.86 1.95 -12.37
N GLU A 193 -24.30 0.70 -12.50
CA GLU A 193 -23.66 -0.43 -11.86
C GLU A 193 -22.52 -0.96 -12.73
N TYR A 194 -21.37 -1.26 -12.13
CA TYR A 194 -20.24 -1.90 -12.80
C TYR A 194 -19.41 -2.73 -11.82
N TYR A 195 -18.65 -3.69 -12.36
CA TYR A 195 -17.59 -4.38 -11.62
C TYR A 195 -16.24 -3.73 -11.96
N PRO A 196 -15.45 -3.28 -10.97
CA PRO A 196 -14.09 -2.83 -11.20
C PRO A 196 -13.28 -4.00 -11.77
N SER A 197 -12.93 -3.98 -13.08
CA SER A 197 -12.27 -5.12 -13.71
C SER A 197 -10.81 -5.23 -13.23
N MET A 198 -10.54 -6.13 -12.29
CA MET A 198 -9.21 -6.70 -12.10
C MET A 198 -9.06 -7.85 -13.09
N ASN A 199 -8.23 -7.68 -14.12
CA ASN A 199 -7.90 -8.75 -15.07
C ASN A 199 -6.99 -9.82 -14.44
N ASP A 200 -6.40 -9.53 -13.28
CA ASP A 200 -5.47 -10.40 -12.57
C ASP A 200 -6.19 -11.23 -11.50
N ALA A 201 -5.67 -12.42 -11.22
CA ALA A 201 -6.12 -13.25 -10.12
C ALA A 201 -6.10 -12.46 -8.80
N CYS A 202 -7.17 -12.57 -8.00
CA CYS A 202 -7.25 -11.85 -6.75
C CYS A 202 -6.24 -12.44 -5.75
N THR A 203 -5.29 -11.62 -5.33
CA THR A 203 -4.36 -11.96 -4.25
C THR A 203 -4.94 -11.47 -2.94
N VAL A 204 -5.10 -12.36 -1.97
CA VAL A 204 -5.38 -12.02 -0.56
C VAL A 204 -4.08 -12.10 0.22
N LEU A 205 -3.83 -11.09 1.05
CA LEU A 205 -2.63 -11.02 1.88
C LEU A 205 -2.92 -11.46 3.30
N GLU A 206 -1.99 -12.21 3.88
CA GLU A 206 -2.03 -12.61 5.28
C GLU A 206 -0.67 -12.35 5.93
N CYS A 207 -0.68 -11.88 7.18
CA CYS A 207 0.53 -11.75 7.98
C CYS A 207 0.49 -12.76 9.13
N VAL A 208 1.51 -13.63 9.17
CA VAL A 208 1.67 -14.62 10.23
C VAL A 208 2.88 -14.27 11.07
N TRP A 209 2.74 -14.27 12.40
CA TRP A 209 3.87 -14.10 13.30
C TRP A 209 4.68 -15.40 13.35
N ILE A 210 5.90 -15.38 12.84
CA ILE A 210 6.81 -16.53 12.81
C ILE A 210 8.07 -16.15 13.58
N LYS A 211 8.30 -16.86 14.69
CA LYS A 211 9.41 -16.63 15.64
C LYS A 211 9.37 -15.23 16.24
N ASP A 212 10.00 -14.28 15.57
CA ASP A 212 10.21 -12.90 16.01
C ASP A 212 9.77 -11.86 14.96
N LYS A 213 9.10 -12.28 13.89
CA LYS A 213 8.65 -11.36 12.84
C LYS A 213 7.35 -11.76 12.17
N PHE A 214 6.62 -10.76 11.68
CA PHE A 214 5.56 -10.97 10.72
C PHE A 214 6.13 -11.35 9.35
N VAL A 215 5.58 -12.42 8.78
CA VAL A 215 5.88 -12.89 7.43
C VAL A 215 4.62 -12.73 6.57
N LEU A 216 4.78 -12.11 5.41
CA LEU A 216 3.72 -11.95 4.42
C LEU A 216 3.50 -13.25 3.64
N HIS A 217 2.26 -13.71 3.61
CA HIS A 217 1.78 -14.81 2.78
C HIS A 217 0.78 -14.27 1.75
N GLU A 218 0.94 -14.71 0.50
CA GLU A 218 0.08 -14.32 -0.62
C GLU A 218 -0.74 -15.53 -1.04
N LYS A 219 -2.07 -15.43 -0.93
CA LYS A 219 -3.01 -16.48 -1.33
C LYS A 219 -3.73 -16.03 -2.60
N VAL A 220 -3.54 -16.76 -3.69
CA VAL A 220 -4.23 -16.47 -4.96
C VAL A 220 -5.60 -17.14 -4.93
N LYS A 221 -6.66 -16.34 -5.01
CA LYS A 221 -8.02 -16.80 -5.29
C LYS A 221 -8.21 -16.86 -6.80
N TYR A 222 -8.54 -18.04 -7.30
CA TYR A 222 -9.09 -18.18 -8.65
C TYR A 222 -10.55 -17.74 -8.59
N ILE A 223 -10.91 -16.74 -9.40
CA ILE A 223 -12.30 -16.35 -9.56
C ILE A 223 -13.00 -17.47 -10.33
N SER A 224 -13.68 -18.37 -9.61
CA SER A 224 -14.61 -19.30 -10.23
C SER A 224 -15.68 -18.51 -10.98
N GLN A 225 -15.92 -18.83 -12.24
CA GLN A 225 -16.89 -18.20 -13.12
C GLN A 225 -18.37 -18.44 -12.70
N GLU A 226 -18.69 -18.59 -11.41
CA GLU A 226 -20.07 -18.85 -10.98
C GLU A 226 -20.98 -17.61 -11.09
N ASN A 227 -20.42 -16.39 -11.17
CA ASN A 227 -21.23 -15.17 -11.33
C ASN A 227 -21.49 -14.77 -12.80
N GLN A 228 -21.04 -15.55 -13.79
CA GLN A 228 -21.44 -15.32 -15.19
C GLN A 228 -22.78 -15.97 -15.55
N VAL A 229 -23.28 -16.93 -14.76
CA VAL A 229 -24.51 -17.67 -15.09
C VAL A 229 -25.78 -16.83 -14.87
N GLU A 230 -25.74 -15.80 -14.01
CA GLU A 230 -26.88 -14.89 -13.84
C GLU A 230 -27.03 -13.85 -14.97
N ASN A 231 -25.94 -13.48 -15.65
CA ASN A 231 -26.00 -12.62 -16.83
C ASN A 231 -26.25 -13.40 -18.14
N GLN A 232 -26.27 -14.73 -18.09
CA GLN A 232 -26.51 -15.60 -19.23
C GLN A 232 -27.89 -16.27 -19.18
N LYS A 233 -28.88 -15.57 -18.59
CA LYS A 233 -30.31 -15.92 -18.65
C LYS A 233 -31.22 -14.81 -19.18
N CYS A 234 -30.65 -13.78 -19.79
CA CYS A 234 -31.41 -12.80 -20.56
C CYS A 234 -30.67 -12.41 -21.86
N CYS A 235 -30.50 -13.38 -22.74
CA CYS A 235 -30.31 -13.09 -24.16
C CYS A 235 -31.48 -13.73 -24.93
N GLY A 236 -32.54 -12.93 -25.13
CA GLY A 236 -33.38 -13.08 -26.33
C GLY A 236 -32.56 -12.70 -27.57
N PRO A 237 -33.01 -13.07 -28.78
CA PRO A 237 -32.18 -13.01 -29.96
C PRO A 237 -31.79 -11.57 -30.31
N GLU A 238 -30.54 -11.46 -30.77
CA GLU A 238 -29.81 -10.29 -31.27
C GLU A 238 -30.66 -9.05 -31.59
N SER A 239 -30.58 -8.05 -30.72
CA SER A 239 -30.99 -6.69 -31.05
C SER A 239 -29.74 -5.86 -31.32
N THR A 240 -29.59 -5.47 -32.58
CA THR A 240 -28.54 -4.59 -33.12
C THR A 240 -28.63 -3.20 -32.51
N VAL A 241 -28.11 -3.01 -31.28
CA VAL A 241 -28.05 -1.66 -30.69
C VAL A 241 -26.78 -0.98 -31.17
N GLN A 242 -26.93 -0.10 -32.17
CA GLN A 242 -25.90 0.85 -32.57
C GLN A 242 -25.83 2.00 -31.54
N TYR A 243 -24.63 2.32 -31.07
CA TYR A 243 -24.37 3.50 -30.25
C TYR A 243 -24.24 4.71 -31.18
N GLU A 244 -25.25 5.58 -31.21
CA GLU A 244 -25.14 6.88 -31.86
C GLU A 244 -24.61 7.93 -30.89
N THR A 245 -23.47 8.53 -31.26
CA THR A 245 -22.95 9.73 -30.59
C THR A 245 -23.73 10.92 -31.14
N ILE A 246 -24.59 11.52 -30.32
CA ILE A 246 -25.31 12.73 -30.71
C ILE A 246 -24.29 13.88 -30.75
N ALA A 247 -23.96 14.32 -31.96
CA ALA A 247 -23.28 15.58 -32.19
C ALA A 247 -24.23 16.73 -31.83
N LEU A 248 -23.77 17.67 -31.01
CA LEU A 248 -24.44 18.93 -30.75
C LEU A 248 -24.65 19.67 -32.08
N ILE A 249 -25.89 19.76 -32.54
CA ILE A 249 -26.28 20.64 -33.63
C ILE A 249 -26.38 22.05 -33.05
N SER A 250 -25.66 22.96 -33.70
CA SER A 250 -25.71 24.40 -33.52
C SER A 250 -26.90 25.00 -34.28
N GLU A 251 -27.37 26.12 -33.75
CA GLU A 251 -28.13 27.22 -34.38
C GLU A 251 -29.66 27.25 -34.29
N GLY A 252 -30.08 28.27 -33.53
CA GLY A 252 -31.11 29.25 -33.87
C GLY A 252 -30.85 30.51 -33.05
#